data_AF-A0A7W1A717-F1
#
_entry.id   AF-A0A7W1A717-F1
#
_cell.length_a   1.000
_cell.length_b   1.000
_cell.length_c   1.000
_cell.angle_alpha   90.00
_cell.angle_beta   90.00
_cell.angle_gamma   90.00
#
_symmetry.space_group_name_H-M   'P 1'
#
loop_
_entity.id
_entity.type
_entity.pdbx_description
1 polymer ?
#
loop_
_entity_poly.entity_id
_entity_poly.type
_entity_poly.pdbx_seq_one_letter_code
_entity_poly.pdbx_strand_id
1 'polypeptide(L)'
;MPPRSKRARIHADLDEIAPNTFIIHNDKVRLVLRGEGVTIGHTFQLVSPRRFGLLGRLKMRGFNVRTLNSRFERLPVLPPPPELGETLYRDHSPRERWSTFDLDHLRWRDIQPITKDDKQVLPLQAGQVIRRRRSRTGGDFFQIDAAKNSGINLLPLSSTEAVLRGYAQATRDSDIEIDVVAQGQSYLLPLDFVLPASYLEMLKCTGTLTPEGLLIDPVGWPFALATLHRLNLRPSQGDAEVATDSWKDHSAYGDDDWDDDDDWDDE
;
A
#
# COMPACT_ATOMS: atom_id res chain seq x y z
N MET A 1 -5.10 -18.87 -33.12
CA MET A 1 -5.07 -18.03 -31.90
C MET A 1 -6.07 -18.60 -30.91
N PRO A 2 -5.66 -19.10 -29.73
CA PRO A 2 -6.61 -19.52 -28.73
C PRO A 2 -7.35 -18.29 -28.16
N PRO A 3 -8.63 -18.41 -27.78
CA PRO A 3 -9.35 -17.30 -27.18
C PRO A 3 -8.72 -16.93 -25.84
N ARG A 4 -8.40 -15.65 -25.67
CA ARG A 4 -8.05 -15.05 -24.37
C ARG A 4 -9.18 -15.40 -23.39
N SER A 5 -8.92 -16.27 -22.43
CA SER A 5 -9.86 -16.48 -21.33
C SER A 5 -10.07 -15.15 -20.63
N LYS A 6 -11.30 -14.62 -20.71
CA LYS A 6 -11.78 -13.64 -19.74
C LYS A 6 -11.70 -14.35 -18.40
N ARG A 7 -10.63 -14.13 -17.62
CA ARG A 7 -10.67 -14.36 -16.18
C ARG A 7 -11.87 -13.55 -15.69
N ALA A 8 -13.00 -14.24 -15.45
CA ALA A 8 -14.12 -13.64 -14.75
C ALA A 8 -13.52 -13.05 -13.48
N ARG A 9 -13.64 -11.73 -13.31
CA ARG A 9 -13.29 -11.12 -12.02
C ARG A 9 -14.26 -11.76 -11.04
N ILE A 10 -13.80 -12.73 -10.27
CA ILE A 10 -14.59 -13.32 -9.19
C ILE A 10 -14.83 -12.16 -8.24
N HIS A 11 -16.02 -11.57 -8.32
CA HIS A 11 -16.44 -10.54 -7.39
C HIS A 11 -16.45 -11.16 -6.00
N ALA A 12 -15.97 -10.44 -4.99
CA ALA A 12 -16.15 -10.86 -3.62
C ALA A 12 -17.66 -10.93 -3.33
N ASP A 13 -18.11 -11.96 -2.62
CA ASP A 13 -19.49 -12.06 -2.14
C ASP A 13 -19.78 -10.99 -1.08
N LEU A 14 -18.75 -10.68 -0.30
CA LEU A 14 -18.74 -9.67 0.74
C LEU A 14 -17.39 -8.93 0.70
N ASP A 15 -17.44 -7.60 0.65
CA ASP A 15 -16.25 -6.76 0.47
C ASP A 15 -16.13 -5.74 1.60
N GLU A 16 -15.06 -5.81 2.37
CA GLU A 16 -14.78 -4.84 3.42
C GLU A 16 -14.23 -3.54 2.82
N ILE A 17 -14.92 -2.45 3.08
CA ILE A 17 -14.62 -1.12 2.55
C ILE A 17 -14.11 -0.15 3.61
N ALA A 18 -14.39 -0.44 4.88
CA ALA A 18 -13.86 0.21 6.06
C ALA A 18 -13.86 -0.79 7.23
N PRO A 19 -13.13 -0.55 8.33
CA PRO A 19 -13.12 -1.48 9.45
C PRO A 19 -14.54 -1.84 9.89
N ASN A 20 -14.82 -3.14 9.93
CA ASN A 20 -16.13 -3.69 10.32
C ASN A 20 -17.30 -3.28 9.41
N THR A 21 -17.03 -2.68 8.24
CA THR A 21 -18.04 -2.20 7.30
C THR A 21 -17.86 -2.89 5.95
N PHE A 22 -18.89 -3.62 5.54
CA PHE A 22 -18.86 -4.49 4.37
C PHE A 22 -19.95 -4.11 3.37
N ILE A 23 -19.64 -4.21 2.08
CA ILE A 23 -20.61 -4.23 0.99
C ILE A 23 -20.97 -5.67 0.66
N ILE A 24 -22.27 -5.95 0.65
CA ILE A 24 -22.86 -7.22 0.26
C ILE A 24 -23.09 -7.22 -1.25
N HIS A 25 -22.39 -8.12 -1.94
CA HIS A 25 -22.61 -8.37 -3.37
C HIS A 25 -23.46 -9.61 -3.62
N ASN A 26 -23.48 -10.56 -2.68
CA ASN A 26 -24.27 -11.78 -2.76
C ASN A 26 -25.24 -11.88 -1.58
N ASP A 27 -26.54 -11.75 -1.83
CA ASP A 27 -27.54 -11.73 -0.76
C ASP A 27 -27.61 -13.02 0.07
N LYS A 28 -27.06 -14.15 -0.41
CA LYS A 28 -26.98 -15.39 0.36
C LYS A 28 -26.15 -15.25 1.63
N VAL A 29 -25.21 -14.30 1.69
CA VAL A 29 -24.41 -14.04 2.89
C VAL A 29 -25.26 -13.52 4.06
N ARG A 30 -26.41 -12.88 3.78
CA ARG A 30 -27.28 -12.26 4.80
C ARG A 30 -27.76 -13.25 5.86
N LEU A 31 -27.93 -14.52 5.49
CA LEU A 31 -28.30 -15.59 6.43
C LEU A 31 -27.23 -15.82 7.50
N VAL A 32 -25.96 -15.60 7.16
CA VAL A 32 -24.81 -15.72 8.08
C VAL A 32 -24.59 -14.44 8.88
N LEU A 33 -24.93 -13.28 8.30
CA LEU A 33 -24.79 -11.96 8.95
C LEU A 33 -25.89 -11.66 9.98
N ARG A 34 -26.98 -12.44 10.00
CA ARG A 34 -28.12 -12.21 10.89
C ARG A 34 -27.68 -12.29 12.36
N GLY A 35 -27.93 -11.21 13.11
CA GLY A 35 -27.59 -11.12 14.53
C GLY A 35 -26.15 -10.69 14.83
N GLU A 36 -25.30 -10.50 13.82
CA GLU A 36 -23.91 -10.06 14.01
C GLU A 36 -23.76 -8.54 13.96
N GLY A 37 -24.74 -7.84 13.39
CA GLY A 37 -24.66 -6.41 13.20
C GLY A 37 -25.88 -5.84 12.48
N VAL A 38 -25.71 -4.63 11.94
CA VAL A 38 -26.77 -3.84 11.32
C VAL A 38 -26.59 -3.86 9.80
N THR A 39 -27.67 -4.11 9.06
CA THR A 39 -27.65 -4.06 7.59
C THR A 39 -28.54 -2.93 7.10
N ILE A 40 -27.99 -2.03 6.29
CA ILE A 40 -28.71 -0.92 5.64
C ILE A 40 -28.49 -1.05 4.13
N GLY A 41 -29.53 -1.47 3.40
CA GLY A 41 -29.43 -1.74 1.98
C GLY A 41 -28.41 -2.85 1.66
N HIS A 42 -27.34 -2.50 0.94
CA HIS A 42 -26.21 -3.38 0.61
C HIS A 42 -25.04 -3.26 1.57
N THR A 43 -25.11 -2.38 2.57
CA THR A 43 -24.04 -2.19 3.54
C THR A 43 -24.36 -2.98 4.82
N PHE A 44 -23.40 -3.75 5.30
CA PHE A 44 -23.43 -4.43 6.58
C PHE A 44 -22.35 -3.83 7.50
N GLN A 45 -22.77 -3.41 8.68
CA GLN A 45 -21.88 -2.96 9.73
C GLN A 45 -21.86 -4.03 10.84
N LEU A 46 -20.69 -4.62 11.03
CA LEU A 46 -20.43 -5.56 12.12
C LEU A 46 -20.36 -4.78 13.44
N VAL A 47 -21.21 -5.16 14.39
CA VAL A 47 -21.25 -4.59 15.75
C VAL A 47 -20.76 -5.60 16.79
N SER A 48 -20.86 -6.89 16.48
CA SER A 48 -20.35 -7.99 17.31
C SER A 48 -18.82 -7.94 17.43
N PRO A 49 -18.24 -8.19 18.63
CA PRO A 49 -16.80 -8.30 18.81
C PRO A 49 -16.22 -9.57 18.18
N ARG A 50 -17.06 -10.52 17.72
CA ARG A 50 -16.64 -11.83 17.20
C ARG A 50 -16.29 -11.81 15.70
N ARG A 51 -15.54 -10.80 15.28
CA ARG A 51 -15.12 -10.61 13.88
C ARG A 51 -14.50 -11.86 13.27
N PHE A 52 -13.49 -12.43 13.92
CA PHE A 52 -12.79 -13.62 13.42
C PHE A 52 -13.72 -14.82 13.28
N GLY A 53 -14.61 -15.03 14.26
CA GLY A 53 -15.61 -16.11 14.19
C GLY A 53 -16.59 -15.93 13.03
N LEU A 54 -17.03 -14.70 12.75
CA LEU A 54 -17.88 -14.41 11.59
C LEU A 54 -17.17 -14.69 10.27
N LEU A 55 -15.95 -14.18 10.11
CA LEU A 55 -15.15 -14.39 8.90
C LEU A 55 -14.86 -15.87 8.68
N GLY A 56 -14.56 -16.62 9.74
CA GLY A 56 -14.40 -18.08 9.70
C GLY A 56 -15.67 -18.79 9.22
N ARG A 57 -16.84 -18.45 9.77
CA ARG A 57 -18.13 -19.03 9.33
C ARG A 57 -18.45 -18.72 7.87
N LEU A 58 -18.17 -17.50 7.40
CA LEU A 58 -18.36 -17.12 6.01
C LEU A 58 -17.45 -17.96 5.08
N LYS A 59 -16.17 -18.10 5.44
CA LYS A 59 -15.20 -18.91 4.70
C LYS A 59 -15.58 -20.39 4.67
N MET A 60 -15.99 -20.98 5.81
CA MET A 60 -16.44 -22.37 5.90
C MET A 60 -17.66 -22.66 5.02
N ARG A 61 -18.53 -21.67 4.81
CA ARG A 61 -19.70 -21.76 3.92
C ARG A 61 -19.37 -21.48 2.45
N GLY A 62 -18.09 -21.31 2.11
CA GLY A 62 -17.62 -21.12 0.74
C GLY A 62 -17.81 -19.71 0.17
N PHE A 63 -18.11 -18.71 1.01
CA PHE A 63 -18.21 -17.32 0.54
C PHE A 63 -16.84 -16.70 0.35
N ASN A 64 -16.66 -16.00 -0.77
CA ASN A 64 -15.46 -15.22 -1.06
C ASN A 64 -15.54 -13.86 -0.36
N VAL A 65 -14.90 -13.74 0.80
CA VAL A 65 -14.85 -12.48 1.57
C VAL A 65 -13.54 -11.77 1.31
N ARG A 66 -13.60 -10.53 0.80
CA ARG A 66 -12.43 -9.66 0.67
C ARG A 66 -12.36 -8.73 1.87
N THR A 67 -11.43 -8.99 2.78
CA THR A 67 -11.20 -8.18 3.99
C THR A 67 -10.16 -7.08 3.75
N LEU A 68 -10.07 -6.12 4.68
CA LEU A 68 -8.96 -5.16 4.70
C LEU A 68 -7.60 -5.85 4.80
N ASN A 69 -7.47 -6.95 5.57
CA ASN A 69 -6.24 -7.76 5.64
C ASN A 69 -5.86 -8.29 4.25
N SER A 70 -6.82 -8.89 3.53
CA SER A 70 -6.56 -9.41 2.19
C SER A 70 -6.20 -8.33 1.17
N ARG A 71 -6.63 -7.08 1.39
CA ARG A 71 -6.23 -5.92 0.58
C ARG A 71 -4.81 -5.48 0.93
N PHE A 72 -4.50 -5.43 2.22
CA PHE A 72 -3.17 -5.12 2.74
C PHE A 72 -2.10 -6.11 2.24
N GLU A 73 -2.37 -7.42 2.31
CA GLU A 73 -1.45 -8.47 1.82
C GLU A 73 -1.13 -8.34 0.32
N ARG A 74 -2.05 -7.78 -0.46
CA ARG A 74 -1.89 -7.55 -1.90
C ARG A 74 -1.15 -6.26 -2.23
N LEU A 75 -0.80 -5.44 -1.23
CA LEU A 75 -0.03 -4.24 -1.47
C LEU A 75 1.36 -4.61 -1.99
N PRO A 76 1.82 -3.94 -3.08
CA PRO A 76 3.12 -4.21 -3.66
C PRO A 76 4.22 -3.90 -2.64
N VAL A 77 5.17 -4.81 -2.47
CA VAL A 77 6.28 -4.66 -1.52
C VAL A 77 7.27 -3.62 -2.04
N LEU A 78 7.96 -2.92 -1.13
CA LEU A 78 9.10 -2.09 -1.49
C LEU A 78 10.18 -2.92 -2.20
N PRO A 79 10.65 -2.51 -3.40
CA PRO A 79 11.78 -3.17 -4.04
C PRO A 79 13.07 -2.88 -3.25
N PRO A 80 14.17 -3.63 -3.51
CA PRO A 80 15.48 -3.26 -2.99
C PRO A 80 15.85 -1.82 -3.39
N PRO A 81 16.47 -1.04 -2.49
CA PRO A 81 16.85 0.35 -2.77
C PRO A 81 17.82 0.40 -3.95
N PRO A 82 17.53 1.17 -5.02
CA PRO A 82 18.49 1.39 -6.09
C PRO A 82 19.69 2.20 -5.55
N GLU A 83 20.90 1.84 -5.96
CA GLU A 83 22.09 2.60 -5.62
C GLU A 83 22.18 3.87 -6.46
N LEU A 84 22.42 5.01 -5.81
CA LEU A 84 22.77 6.23 -6.51
C LEU A 84 24.23 6.18 -6.97
N GLY A 85 24.44 6.36 -8.26
CA GLY A 85 25.77 6.39 -8.86
C GLY A 85 26.19 7.79 -9.30
N GLU A 86 27.03 7.83 -10.34
CA GLU A 86 27.58 9.07 -10.87
C GLU A 86 26.52 10.03 -11.43
N THR A 87 26.87 11.33 -11.46
CA THR A 87 26.06 12.35 -12.12
C THR A 87 26.32 12.34 -13.62
N LEU A 88 25.27 12.10 -14.38
CA LEU A 88 25.20 12.12 -15.83
C LEU A 88 24.50 13.41 -16.29
N TYR A 89 24.80 13.84 -17.52
CA TYR A 89 24.26 15.07 -18.08
C TYR A 89 23.44 14.79 -19.33
N ARG A 90 22.20 15.30 -19.35
CA ARG A 90 21.31 15.21 -20.51
C ARG A 90 21.07 16.59 -21.09
N ASP A 91 21.08 16.74 -22.40
CA ASP A 91 20.66 17.99 -23.05
C ASP A 91 19.24 18.38 -22.59
N HIS A 92 19.09 19.63 -22.15
CA HIS A 92 17.80 20.16 -21.73
C HIS A 92 16.97 20.57 -22.95
N SER A 93 15.71 20.14 -22.98
CA SER A 93 14.71 20.63 -23.94
C SER A 93 13.64 21.42 -23.17
N PRO A 94 13.36 22.68 -23.54
CA PRO A 94 12.34 23.49 -22.86
C PRO A 94 10.91 22.97 -23.06
N ARG A 95 10.70 22.01 -23.97
CA ARG A 95 9.41 21.34 -24.20
C ARG A 95 9.14 20.19 -23.24
N GLU A 96 10.13 19.80 -22.44
CA GLU A 96 10.01 18.70 -21.49
C GLU A 96 10.33 19.19 -20.08
N ARG A 97 9.47 18.83 -19.13
CA ARG A 97 9.71 19.06 -17.70
C ARG A 97 10.11 17.76 -17.05
N TRP A 98 11.23 17.78 -16.35
CA TRP A 98 11.78 16.63 -15.66
C TRP A 98 11.73 16.88 -14.16
N SER A 99 11.33 15.86 -13.40
CA SER A 99 11.26 15.92 -11.95
C SER A 99 11.94 14.67 -11.38
N THR A 100 12.61 14.81 -10.24
CA THR A 100 13.10 13.68 -9.43
C THR A 100 12.14 13.42 -8.28
N PHE A 101 12.14 12.22 -7.76
CA PHE A 101 11.57 11.97 -6.44
C PHE A 101 12.48 12.61 -5.38
N ASP A 102 11.93 13.50 -4.57
CA ASP A 102 12.58 14.14 -3.43
C ASP A 102 12.53 13.14 -2.26
N LEU A 103 13.69 12.70 -1.80
CA LEU A 103 13.80 11.64 -0.80
C LEU A 103 13.44 12.13 0.60
N ASP A 104 13.62 13.42 0.88
CA ASP A 104 13.36 14.00 2.21
C ASP A 104 11.88 14.33 2.36
N HIS A 105 11.25 14.86 1.31
CA HIS A 105 9.86 15.32 1.35
C HIS A 105 8.87 14.37 0.70
N LEU A 106 9.35 13.29 0.07
CA LEU A 106 8.54 12.25 -0.59
C LEU A 106 7.61 12.83 -1.68
N ARG A 107 8.11 13.80 -2.45
CA ARG A 107 7.37 14.52 -3.50
C ARG A 107 8.13 14.54 -4.81
N TRP A 108 7.43 14.81 -5.91
CA TRP A 108 8.11 15.11 -7.17
C TRP A 108 8.63 16.54 -7.16
N ARG A 109 9.95 16.72 -7.24
CA ARG A 109 10.63 18.01 -7.33
C ARG A 109 11.20 18.22 -8.72
N ASP A 110 10.98 19.39 -9.31
CA ASP A 110 11.56 19.72 -10.61
C ASP A 110 13.08 19.74 -10.59
N ILE A 111 13.67 19.23 -11.67
CA ILE A 111 15.11 19.32 -11.91
C ILE A 111 15.36 20.60 -12.69
N GLN A 112 16.13 21.51 -12.10
CA GLN A 112 16.52 22.75 -12.76
C GLN A 112 17.70 22.48 -13.71
N PRO A 113 17.63 22.94 -14.97
CA PRO A 113 18.77 22.90 -15.87
C PRO A 113 19.94 23.74 -15.33
N ILE A 114 21.17 23.31 -15.63
CA ILE A 114 22.40 24.05 -15.35
C ILE A 114 23.14 24.32 -16.65
N THR A 115 23.98 25.35 -16.66
CA THR A 115 24.92 25.61 -17.77
C THR A 115 26.18 24.77 -17.60
N LYS A 116 26.51 23.96 -18.61
CA LYS A 116 27.76 23.19 -18.70
C LYS A 116 28.25 23.22 -20.15
N ASP A 117 29.51 23.59 -20.36
CA ASP A 117 30.14 23.69 -21.69
C ASP A 117 29.27 24.51 -22.69
N ASP A 118 28.83 25.69 -22.25
CA ASP A 118 27.93 26.62 -22.97
C ASP A 118 26.56 26.04 -23.40
N LYS A 119 26.15 24.91 -22.82
CA LYS A 119 24.86 24.26 -23.08
C LYS A 119 24.03 24.14 -21.80
N GLN A 120 22.70 24.19 -21.97
CA GLN A 120 21.76 23.87 -20.90
C GLN A 120 21.61 22.36 -20.78
N VAL A 121 21.94 21.81 -19.62
CA VAL A 121 21.88 20.37 -19.35
C VAL A 121 21.12 20.10 -18.05
N LEU A 122 20.48 18.94 -17.97
CA LEU A 122 19.86 18.41 -16.77
C LEU A 122 20.87 17.49 -16.06
N PRO A 123 21.25 17.78 -14.81
CA PRO A 123 22.03 16.85 -14.00
C PRO A 123 21.11 15.72 -13.50
N LEU A 124 21.47 14.48 -13.81
CA LEU A 124 20.73 13.26 -13.44
C LEU A 124 21.69 12.28 -12.79
N GLN A 125 21.29 11.61 -11.71
CA GLN A 125 22.13 10.60 -11.07
C GLN A 125 21.78 9.20 -11.56
N ALA A 126 22.77 8.35 -11.81
CA ALA A 126 22.51 6.92 -12.04
C ALA A 126 21.74 6.32 -10.86
N GLY A 127 20.78 5.43 -11.13
CA GLY A 127 19.88 4.85 -10.13
C GLY A 127 18.68 5.74 -9.74
N GLN A 128 18.72 7.04 -10.03
CA GLN A 128 17.67 7.98 -9.69
C GLN A 128 16.36 7.67 -10.42
N VAL A 129 15.24 7.81 -9.72
CA VAL A 129 13.90 7.77 -10.33
C VAL A 129 13.49 9.17 -10.77
N ILE A 130 13.02 9.26 -12.01
CA ILE A 130 12.59 10.50 -12.64
C ILE A 130 11.21 10.39 -13.26
N ARG A 131 10.55 11.55 -13.37
CA ARG A 131 9.30 11.74 -14.08
C ARG A 131 9.53 12.75 -15.21
N ARG A 132 9.18 12.37 -16.43
CA ARG A 132 9.18 13.24 -17.62
C ARG A 132 7.76 13.65 -17.98
N ARG A 133 7.52 14.94 -18.18
CA ARG A 133 6.22 15.48 -18.62
C ARG A 133 6.39 16.31 -19.89
N ARG A 134 5.51 16.05 -20.87
CA ARG A 134 5.41 16.84 -22.11
C ARG A 134 4.15 17.71 -22.16
N SER A 135 3.23 17.52 -21.21
CA SER A 135 1.97 18.24 -21.14
C SER A 135 1.53 18.43 -19.67
N ARG A 136 0.41 19.13 -19.47
CA ARG A 136 -0.18 19.34 -18.14
C ARG A 136 -0.74 18.06 -17.53
N THR A 137 -1.11 17.06 -18.32
CA THR A 137 -1.73 15.81 -17.84
C THR A 137 -0.84 14.60 -18.14
N GLY A 138 -0.51 13.84 -17.09
CA GLY A 138 0.33 12.64 -17.20
C GLY A 138 1.83 12.90 -17.04
N GLY A 139 2.59 11.81 -17.05
CA GLY A 139 4.05 11.79 -17.05
C GLY A 139 4.54 10.37 -17.25
N ASP A 140 5.63 10.23 -17.97
CA ASP A 140 6.35 8.97 -18.11
C ASP A 140 7.35 8.86 -16.96
N PHE A 141 7.55 7.65 -16.43
CA PHE A 141 8.47 7.43 -15.32
C PHE A 141 9.62 6.53 -15.77
N PHE A 142 10.82 6.84 -15.29
CA PHE A 142 12.02 6.09 -15.62
C PHE A 142 12.95 5.97 -14.41
N GLN A 143 13.77 4.92 -14.41
CA GLN A 143 15.01 4.87 -13.65
C GLN A 143 16.17 5.22 -14.58
N ILE A 144 17.10 6.05 -14.10
CA ILE A 144 18.32 6.37 -14.81
C ILE A 144 19.31 5.21 -14.69
N ASP A 145 19.83 4.76 -15.82
CA ASP A 145 20.89 3.77 -15.90
C ASP A 145 22.10 4.35 -16.65
N ALA A 146 23.30 4.11 -16.11
CA ALA A 146 24.54 4.59 -16.70
C ALA A 146 24.94 3.66 -17.85
N ALA A 147 24.91 4.17 -19.08
CA ALA A 147 25.39 3.43 -20.24
C ALA A 147 26.92 3.34 -20.21
N LYS A 148 27.49 2.30 -20.84
CA LYS A 148 28.95 2.03 -20.88
C LYS A 148 29.84 3.20 -21.33
N ASN A 149 29.29 4.19 -22.03
CA ASN A 149 30.01 5.35 -22.58
C ASN A 149 29.59 6.68 -21.91
N SER A 150 29.29 6.68 -20.60
CA SER A 150 28.78 7.85 -19.86
C SER A 150 27.48 8.44 -20.44
N GLY A 151 26.73 7.62 -21.15
CA GLY A 151 25.42 7.95 -21.71
C GLY A 151 24.30 7.64 -20.72
N ILE A 152 23.10 8.14 -21.01
CA ILE A 152 21.93 7.97 -20.14
C ILE A 152 20.96 7.00 -20.81
N ASN A 153 20.75 5.84 -20.18
CA ASN A 153 19.67 4.93 -20.49
C ASN A 153 18.46 5.26 -19.59
N LEU A 154 17.27 5.22 -20.18
CA LEU A 154 16.01 5.44 -19.47
C LEU A 154 15.26 4.11 -19.38
N LEU A 155 15.27 3.50 -18.20
CA LEU A 155 14.54 2.25 -17.96
C LEU A 155 13.09 2.58 -17.59
N PRO A 156 12.10 2.20 -18.41
CA PRO A 156 10.70 2.58 -18.17
C PRO A 156 10.14 1.94 -16.90
N LEU A 157 9.34 2.72 -16.18
CA LEU A 157 8.63 2.29 -14.96
C LEU A 157 7.15 2.65 -15.06
N SER A 158 6.30 1.88 -14.40
CA SER A 158 4.96 2.34 -14.06
C SER A 158 5.01 3.44 -12.98
N SER A 159 3.93 4.22 -12.86
CA SER A 159 3.83 5.23 -11.80
C SER A 159 3.96 4.63 -10.40
N THR A 160 3.42 3.45 -10.16
CA THR A 160 3.50 2.76 -8.86
C THR A 160 4.93 2.33 -8.57
N GLU A 161 5.61 1.70 -9.53
CA GLU A 161 7.01 1.26 -9.36
C GLU A 161 7.95 2.45 -9.15
N ALA A 162 7.71 3.56 -9.84
CA ALA A 162 8.52 4.78 -9.69
C ALA A 162 8.43 5.33 -8.26
N VAL A 163 7.22 5.43 -7.71
CA VAL A 163 7.04 5.89 -6.32
C VAL A 163 7.65 4.88 -5.35
N LEU A 164 7.39 3.57 -5.50
CA LEU A 164 7.96 2.54 -4.61
C LEU A 164 9.49 2.52 -4.61
N ARG A 165 10.14 2.70 -5.76
CA ARG A 165 11.61 2.82 -5.85
C ARG A 165 12.10 4.10 -5.17
N GLY A 166 11.36 5.21 -5.29
CA GLY A 166 11.64 6.44 -4.57
C GLY A 166 11.59 6.25 -3.05
N TYR A 167 10.56 5.56 -2.54
CA TYR A 167 10.46 5.18 -1.13
C TYR A 167 11.59 4.26 -0.68
N ALA A 168 11.88 3.21 -1.46
CA ALA A 168 12.96 2.28 -1.13
C ALA A 168 14.30 3.03 -0.99
N GLN A 169 14.57 3.97 -1.90
CA GLN A 169 15.76 4.80 -1.85
C GLN A 169 15.76 5.79 -0.67
N ALA A 170 14.61 6.41 -0.38
CA ALA A 170 14.47 7.38 0.71
C ALA A 170 14.61 6.73 2.10
N THR A 171 14.21 5.47 2.22
CA THR A 171 14.20 4.70 3.48
C THR A 171 15.32 3.67 3.54
N ARG A 172 16.39 3.85 2.74
CA ARG A 172 17.51 2.91 2.64
C ARG A 172 18.19 2.69 3.99
N ASP A 173 18.41 3.77 4.74
CA ASP A 173 19.20 3.77 5.97
C ASP A 173 18.34 3.86 7.23
N SER A 174 17.13 4.42 7.13
CA SER A 174 16.20 4.57 8.24
C SER A 174 14.76 4.77 7.77
N ASP A 175 13.81 4.47 8.64
CA ASP A 175 12.41 4.86 8.46
C ASP A 175 12.27 6.40 8.42
N ILE A 176 11.23 6.88 7.72
CA ILE A 176 10.89 8.30 7.66
C ILE A 176 9.74 8.59 8.61
N GLU A 177 9.93 9.56 9.48
CA GLU A 177 8.89 10.01 10.39
C GLU A 177 7.85 10.87 9.66
N ILE A 178 6.57 10.60 9.89
CA ILE A 178 5.44 11.35 9.32
C ILE A 178 4.65 11.99 10.45
N ASP A 179 4.45 13.29 10.36
CA ASP A 179 3.68 14.04 11.35
C ASP A 179 2.21 13.63 11.34
N VAL A 180 1.73 13.09 12.46
CA VAL A 180 0.32 12.76 12.67
C VAL A 180 -0.22 13.57 13.83
N VAL A 181 -1.38 14.21 13.62
CA VAL A 181 -1.99 15.10 14.61
C VAL A 181 -3.11 14.35 15.33
N ALA A 182 -3.00 14.18 16.64
CA ALA A 182 -4.10 13.67 17.45
C ALA A 182 -5.25 14.69 17.49
N GLN A 183 -6.46 14.26 17.15
CA GLN A 183 -7.69 15.06 17.21
C GLN A 183 -8.74 14.33 18.05
N GLY A 184 -8.74 14.58 19.36
CA GLY A 184 -9.60 13.87 20.30
C GLY A 184 -9.20 12.40 20.42
N GLN A 185 -10.04 11.51 19.90
CA GLN A 185 -9.74 10.06 19.81
C GLN A 185 -9.28 9.64 18.42
N SER A 186 -9.31 10.54 17.44
CA SER A 186 -8.94 10.25 16.06
C SER A 186 -7.53 10.76 15.76
N TYR A 187 -6.98 10.29 14.63
CA TYR A 187 -5.67 10.67 14.12
C TYR A 187 -5.85 11.33 12.76
N LEU A 188 -5.33 12.54 12.60
CA LEU A 188 -5.25 13.20 11.31
C LEU A 188 -3.89 12.92 10.69
N LEU A 189 -3.89 12.19 9.56
CA LEU A 189 -2.73 11.95 8.72
C LEU A 189 -2.74 12.98 7.56
N PRO A 190 -1.85 13.99 7.56
CA PRO A 190 -1.63 14.85 6.41
C PRO A 190 -1.18 14.00 5.21
N LEU A 191 -1.78 14.25 4.04
CA LEU A 191 -1.43 13.57 2.79
C LEU A 191 -0.71 14.53 1.84
N ASP A 192 0.32 15.20 2.35
CA ASP A 192 1.08 16.20 1.62
C ASP A 192 2.28 15.61 0.84
N PHE A 193 2.51 14.31 0.95
CA PHE A 193 3.47 13.52 0.18
C PHE A 193 2.80 12.62 -0.87
N VAL A 194 3.60 12.07 -1.79
CA VAL A 194 3.11 11.22 -2.89
C VAL A 194 3.07 9.76 -2.47
N LEU A 195 1.88 9.18 -2.41
CA LEU A 195 1.70 7.75 -2.16
C LEU A 195 1.53 6.94 -3.46
N PRO A 196 1.96 5.67 -3.50
CA PRO A 196 1.53 4.76 -4.55
C PRO A 196 0.00 4.58 -4.52
N ALA A 197 -0.64 4.49 -5.68
CA ALA A 197 -2.10 4.50 -5.78
C ALA A 197 -2.78 3.40 -4.93
N SER A 198 -2.23 2.18 -4.91
CA SER A 198 -2.78 1.08 -4.11
C SER A 198 -2.71 1.35 -2.60
N TYR A 199 -1.69 2.05 -2.14
CA TYR A 199 -1.53 2.43 -0.73
C TYR A 199 -2.50 3.54 -0.34
N LEU A 200 -2.66 4.55 -1.21
CA LEU A 200 -3.66 5.60 -0.99
C LEU A 200 -5.08 5.02 -0.92
N GLU A 201 -5.42 4.09 -1.82
CA GLU A 201 -6.73 3.43 -1.80
C GLU A 201 -6.93 2.57 -0.54
N MET A 202 -5.87 1.92 -0.03
CA MET A 202 -5.94 1.21 1.24
C MET A 202 -6.14 2.16 2.43
N LEU A 203 -5.39 3.26 2.49
CA LEU A 203 -5.54 4.29 3.53
C LEU A 203 -6.93 4.92 3.51
N LYS A 204 -7.52 5.18 2.33
CA LYS A 204 -8.91 5.67 2.25
C LYS A 204 -9.93 4.71 2.85
N CYS A 205 -9.63 3.42 2.99
CA CYS A 205 -10.50 2.47 3.70
C CYS A 205 -10.41 2.63 5.22
N THR A 206 -9.38 3.29 5.78
CA THR A 206 -9.17 3.36 7.22
C THR A 206 -9.76 4.61 7.85
N GLY A 207 -10.27 5.56 7.07
CA GLY A 207 -10.74 6.84 7.59
C GLY A 207 -11.52 7.66 6.56
N THR A 208 -11.80 8.91 6.92
CA THR A 208 -12.52 9.86 6.08
C THR A 208 -11.57 10.92 5.55
N LEU A 209 -11.56 11.12 4.22
CA LEU A 209 -10.74 12.17 3.60
C LEU A 209 -11.35 13.55 3.88
N THR A 210 -10.56 14.45 4.44
CA THR A 210 -10.87 15.86 4.68
C THR A 210 -9.94 16.76 3.86
N PRO A 211 -10.17 18.08 3.79
CA PRO A 211 -9.23 19.01 3.15
C PRO A 211 -7.82 19.00 3.77
N GLU A 212 -7.71 18.71 5.05
CA GLU A 212 -6.45 18.73 5.82
C GLU A 212 -5.68 17.41 5.72
N GLY A 213 -6.34 16.32 5.38
CA GLY A 213 -5.73 14.99 5.32
C GLY A 213 -6.75 13.87 5.47
N LEU A 214 -6.28 12.72 5.95
CA LEU A 214 -7.12 11.58 6.25
C LEU A 214 -7.38 11.51 7.76
N LEU A 215 -8.64 11.67 8.16
CA LEU A 215 -9.07 11.54 9.55
C LEU A 215 -9.43 10.07 9.85
N ILE A 216 -8.66 9.44 10.74
CA ILE A 216 -8.69 8.01 11.04
C ILE A 216 -9.18 7.81 12.47
N ASP A 217 -10.22 7.00 12.65
CA ASP A 217 -10.70 6.63 13.99
C ASP A 217 -9.80 5.55 14.63
N PRO A 218 -9.94 5.27 15.95
CA PRO A 218 -9.15 4.24 16.63
C PRO A 218 -9.24 2.84 16.01
N VAL A 219 -10.35 2.50 15.37
CA VAL A 219 -10.57 1.17 14.77
C VAL A 219 -9.82 1.05 13.44
N GLY A 220 -9.75 2.14 12.67
CA GLY A 220 -8.98 2.22 11.43
C GLY A 220 -7.48 2.41 11.63
N TRP A 221 -7.07 2.98 12.77
CA TRP A 221 -5.68 3.34 13.04
C TRP A 221 -4.68 2.18 12.88
N PRO A 222 -4.92 0.97 13.42
CA PRO A 222 -4.01 -0.16 13.23
C PRO A 222 -3.78 -0.54 11.76
N PHE A 223 -4.81 -0.43 10.92
CA PHE A 223 -4.69 -0.70 9.48
C PHE A 223 -3.89 0.40 8.76
N ALA A 224 -4.07 1.66 9.18
CA ALA A 224 -3.30 2.78 8.65
C ALA A 224 -1.82 2.63 9.00
N LEU A 225 -1.51 2.34 10.27
CA LEU A 225 -0.16 2.04 10.75
C LEU A 225 0.48 0.93 9.92
N ALA A 226 -0.16 -0.23 9.81
CA ALA A 226 0.38 -1.35 9.03
C ALA A 226 0.68 -0.94 7.57
N THR A 227 -0.21 -0.14 6.96
CA THR A 227 -0.05 0.36 5.59
C THR A 227 1.14 1.31 5.45
N LEU A 228 1.35 2.20 6.43
CA LEU A 228 2.46 3.15 6.48
C LEU A 228 3.80 2.43 6.75
N HIS A 229 3.85 1.52 7.72
CA HIS A 229 5.05 0.73 8.01
C HIS A 229 5.50 -0.11 6.82
N ARG A 230 4.58 -0.57 5.96
CA ARG A 230 4.95 -1.29 4.73
C ARG A 230 5.65 -0.40 3.68
N LEU A 231 5.67 0.92 3.88
CA LEU A 231 6.49 1.89 3.14
C LEU A 231 7.66 2.44 3.97
N ASN A 232 7.98 1.82 5.11
CA ASN A 232 8.96 2.32 6.09
C ASN A 232 8.65 3.76 6.55
N LEU A 233 7.36 4.09 6.68
CA LEU A 233 6.89 5.34 7.25
C LEU A 233 6.47 5.11 8.70
N ARG A 234 6.99 5.93 9.61
CA ARG A 234 6.73 5.87 11.04
C ARG A 234 5.94 7.10 11.49
N PRO A 235 4.69 6.96 11.93
CA PRO A 235 3.94 8.10 12.45
C PRO A 235 4.56 8.68 13.73
N SER A 236 4.62 10.00 13.85
CA SER A 236 5.14 10.68 15.05
C SER A 236 4.27 10.48 16.31
N GLN A 237 3.05 10.00 16.13
CA GLN A 237 2.11 9.64 17.17
C GLN A 237 1.60 8.21 16.94
N GLY A 238 1.47 7.43 18.01
CA GLY A 238 0.74 6.17 17.95
C GLY A 238 1.55 4.94 17.55
N ASP A 239 2.88 4.97 17.67
CA ASP A 239 3.77 3.80 17.62
C ASP A 239 3.57 2.81 18.79
N ALA A 240 2.55 3.04 19.63
CA ALA A 240 2.22 2.18 20.77
C ALA A 240 1.83 0.79 20.26
N GLU A 241 2.83 -0.09 20.24
CA GLU A 241 2.75 -1.52 19.98
C GLU A 241 1.62 -1.87 19.00
N VAL A 242 1.84 -1.64 17.71
CA VAL A 242 1.18 -2.50 16.73
C VAL A 242 1.64 -3.89 17.10
N ALA A 243 0.79 -4.61 17.82
CA ALA A 243 0.93 -6.03 18.08
C ALA A 243 0.92 -6.69 16.71
N THR A 244 2.05 -6.67 16.01
CA THR A 244 2.30 -7.47 14.82
C THR A 244 2.04 -8.94 15.15
N ASP A 245 2.11 -9.31 16.43
CA ASP A 245 1.66 -10.59 16.98
C ASP A 245 0.13 -10.79 17.07
N SER A 246 -0.70 -9.74 17.17
CA SER A 246 -2.16 -9.88 17.09
C SER A 246 -2.67 -10.11 15.66
N TRP A 247 -1.83 -9.87 14.65
CA TRP A 247 -2.15 -10.07 13.23
C TRP A 247 -1.46 -11.29 12.64
N LYS A 248 -0.51 -11.91 13.37
CA LYS A 248 -0.02 -13.24 13.03
C LYS A 248 -1.17 -14.20 13.23
N ASP A 249 -1.56 -14.77 12.10
CA ASP A 249 -2.37 -15.96 11.96
C ASP A 249 -2.15 -16.90 13.17
N HIS A 250 -3.14 -17.04 14.05
CA HIS A 250 -3.27 -18.26 14.84
C HIS A 250 -3.73 -19.38 13.88
N SER A 251 -2.91 -19.66 12.86
CA SER A 251 -2.94 -20.91 12.11
C SER A 251 -2.21 -22.03 12.86
N ALA A 252 -1.84 -21.80 14.13
CA ALA A 252 -1.25 -22.78 15.03
C ALA A 252 -2.30 -23.61 15.81
N TYR A 253 -3.56 -23.66 15.35
CA TYR A 253 -4.45 -24.76 15.70
C TYR A 253 -4.33 -25.82 14.60
N GLY A 254 -3.23 -26.54 14.64
CA GLY A 254 -2.84 -27.54 13.66
C GLY A 254 -1.57 -28.25 14.13
N ASP A 255 -1.67 -28.85 15.31
CA ASP A 255 -1.04 -30.10 15.74
C ASP A 255 -1.53 -30.33 17.18
N ASP A 256 -2.82 -30.68 17.28
CA ASP A 256 -3.23 -31.51 18.41
C ASP A 256 -2.60 -32.88 18.13
N ASP A 257 -1.40 -33.10 18.67
CA ASP A 257 -0.85 -34.43 18.87
C ASP A 257 -1.80 -35.17 19.82
N TRP A 258 -2.80 -35.82 19.24
CA TRP A 258 -3.55 -36.88 19.88
C TRP A 258 -2.62 -38.10 19.91
N ASP A 259 -1.80 -38.18 20.96
CA ASP A 259 -1.20 -39.44 21.39
C ASP A 259 -2.34 -40.37 21.87
N ASP A 260 -2.96 -41.04 20.91
CA ASP A 260 -3.77 -42.24 21.10
C ASP A 260 -2.84 -43.41 21.48
N ASP A 261 -2.43 -43.48 22.75
CA ASP A 261 -1.91 -44.70 23.36
C ASP A 261 -3.01 -45.31 24.25
N ASP A 262 -4.02 -45.88 23.58
CA ASP A 262 -4.96 -46.85 24.15
C ASP A 262 -4.27 -48.23 24.15
N ASP A 263 -3.42 -48.49 25.15
CA ASP A 263 -2.95 -49.85 25.48
C ASP A 263 -4.08 -50.62 26.18
N TRP A 264 -4.88 -51.31 25.38
CA TRP A 264 -5.73 -52.42 25.81
C TRP A 264 -4.99 -53.74 25.59
N ASP A 265 -4.33 -54.24 26.63
CA ASP A 265 -3.96 -55.65 26.71
C ASP A 265 -4.84 -56.35 27.74
N ASP A 266 -5.92 -56.97 27.23
CA ASP A 266 -6.59 -58.12 27.82
C ASP A 266 -5.90 -59.40 27.32
N GLU A 267 -5.22 -60.14 28.21
CA GLU A 267 -5.24 -61.62 28.40
C GLU A 267 -4.11 -62.14 29.31
#